data_AF-A0A6A4HYZ8-F1
#
_entry.id   AF-A0A6A4HYZ8-F1
#
_cell.length_a   1.000
_cell.length_b   1.000
_cell.length_c   1.000
_cell.angle_alpha   90.00
_cell.angle_beta   90.00
_cell.angle_gamma   90.00
#
_symmetry.space_group_name_H-M   'P 1'
#
loop_
_entity.id
_entity.type
_entity.pdbx_description
1 polymer ?
#
loop_
_entity_poly.entity_id
_entity_poly.type
_entity_poly.pdbx_seq_one_letter_code
_entity_poly.pdbx_strand_id
1 'polypeptide(L)'
;MASGYDSALAILLITFALLIHHKALTPPNPPPTSAERRYIGWVDKTLCRWMSLPTVVQKIVIWIVGVAEVAGILFHSTQGGCIPNCPDDIQLEGTTHMNAWLLLGTTFIILGGTLRWSCYRTLGRLFTFEVSVQRNHKLITSGVYGIVRHPAYSGMFVVYTGIFIWQGGSPYSCTRQMLLGSGDSTSHFGSGFGVWGKMMVISYVVWSVMLLHGTVKRIRAEDTLLFNEFGDEWRRWVEKVPYALVPYVL
;
A
#
# COMPACT_ATOMS: atom_id res chain seq x y z
N MET A 1 -32.82 -2.16 11.52
CA MET A 1 -31.83 -1.58 12.46
C MET A 1 -30.44 -2.25 12.35
N ALA A 2 -30.32 -3.58 12.22
CA ALA A 2 -29.01 -4.25 12.06
C ALA A 2 -28.19 -3.79 10.83
N SER A 3 -28.84 -3.54 9.69
CA SER A 3 -28.19 -3.08 8.44
C SER A 3 -27.44 -1.74 8.55
N GLY A 4 -27.86 -0.83 9.45
CA GLY A 4 -27.22 0.50 9.57
C GLY A 4 -25.87 0.46 10.28
N TYR A 5 -25.70 -0.44 11.26
CA TYR A 5 -24.45 -0.59 12.00
C TYR A 5 -23.34 -1.22 11.14
N ASP A 6 -23.70 -2.20 10.31
CA ASP A 6 -22.75 -2.86 9.40
C ASP A 6 -22.18 -1.88 8.36
N SER A 7 -23.03 -1.01 7.80
CA SER A 7 -22.60 0.01 6.83
C SER A 7 -21.71 1.07 7.46
N ALA A 8 -22.05 1.54 8.67
CA ALA A 8 -21.22 2.50 9.40
C ALA A 8 -19.85 1.94 9.74
N LEU A 9 -19.78 0.68 10.19
CA LEU A 9 -18.52 0.01 10.51
C LEU A 9 -17.66 -0.23 9.27
N ALA A 10 -18.25 -0.60 8.13
CA ALA A 10 -17.53 -0.74 6.87
C ALA A 10 -16.91 0.61 6.42
N ILE A 11 -17.65 1.71 6.51
CA ILE A 11 -17.13 3.05 6.21
C ILE A 11 -15.98 3.41 7.14
N LEU A 12 -16.11 3.15 8.45
CA LEU A 12 -15.04 3.41 9.42
C LEU A 12 -13.78 2.58 9.11
N LEU A 13 -13.93 1.30 8.77
CA LEU A 13 -12.80 0.44 8.42
C LEU A 13 -12.10 0.89 7.14
N ILE A 14 -12.86 1.23 6.10
CA ILE A 14 -12.30 1.72 4.82
C ILE A 14 -11.56 3.03 5.04
N THR A 15 -12.19 4.01 5.70
CA THR A 15 -11.57 5.31 5.97
C THR A 15 -10.32 5.17 6.84
N PHE A 16 -10.34 4.32 7.86
CA PHE A 16 -9.17 4.05 8.69
C PHE A 16 -8.04 3.39 7.90
N ALA A 17 -8.35 2.42 7.04
CA ALA A 17 -7.37 1.79 6.15
C ALA A 17 -6.77 2.80 5.15
N LEU A 18 -7.57 3.71 4.58
CA LEU A 18 -7.08 4.80 3.72
C LEU A 18 -6.10 5.72 4.44
N LEU A 19 -6.42 6.11 5.68
CA LEU A 19 -5.57 6.97 6.49
C LEU A 19 -4.24 6.28 6.86
N ILE A 20 -4.30 5.03 7.30
CA ILE A 20 -3.11 4.25 7.62
C ILE A 20 -2.24 4.05 6.38
N HIS A 21 -2.83 3.65 5.26
CA HIS A 21 -2.12 3.51 3.99
C HIS A 21 -1.45 4.82 3.57
N HIS A 22 -2.19 5.95 3.64
CA HIS A 22 -1.66 7.26 3.33
C HIS A 22 -0.44 7.57 4.21
N LYS A 23 -0.55 7.37 5.52
CA LYS A 23 0.54 7.61 6.47
C LYS A 23 1.72 6.66 6.25
N ALA A 24 1.45 5.39 5.93
CA ALA A 24 2.45 4.38 5.66
C ALA A 24 3.28 4.68 4.40
N LEU A 25 2.72 5.39 3.41
CA LEU A 25 3.42 5.78 2.18
C LEU A 25 3.85 7.25 2.16
N THR A 26 3.60 8.01 3.23
CA THR A 26 4.15 9.36 3.39
C THR A 26 5.45 9.29 4.18
N PRO A 27 6.57 9.84 3.67
CA PRO A 27 7.80 9.92 4.43
C PRO A 27 7.60 10.84 5.66
N PRO A 28 8.04 10.42 6.86
CA PRO A 28 7.92 11.24 8.07
C PRO A 28 8.84 12.47 8.06
N ASN A 29 9.94 12.40 7.31
CA ASN A 29 10.92 13.47 7.18
C ASN A 29 10.97 13.96 5.73
N PRO A 30 11.25 15.26 5.50
CA PRO A 30 11.50 15.76 4.15
C PRO A 30 12.70 15.05 3.52
N PRO A 31 12.78 15.00 2.18
CA PRO A 31 13.95 14.44 1.52
C PRO A 31 15.21 15.23 1.95
N PRO A 32 16.35 14.55 2.15
CA PRO A 32 17.56 15.20 2.65
C PRO A 32 18.01 16.34 1.72
N THR A 33 18.69 17.35 2.26
CA THR A 33 19.13 18.49 1.44
C THR A 33 20.24 18.03 0.48
N SER A 34 20.36 18.62 -0.72
CA SER A 34 21.38 18.23 -1.71
C SER A 34 22.82 18.22 -1.17
N ALA A 35 23.13 19.06 -0.17
CA ALA A 35 24.42 19.12 0.53
C ALA A 35 24.65 17.98 1.55
N GLU A 36 23.60 17.27 1.94
CA GLU A 36 23.61 16.12 2.85
C GLU A 36 23.51 14.80 2.08
N ARG A 37 23.12 14.84 0.79
CA ARG A 37 23.01 13.66 -0.07
C ARG A 37 24.36 13.26 -0.64
N ARG A 38 25.01 12.28 -0.01
CA ARG A 38 26.15 11.58 -0.62
C ARG A 38 25.61 10.39 -1.44
N TYR A 39 25.27 10.64 -2.70
CA TYR A 39 24.90 9.58 -3.66
C TYR A 39 26.15 8.89 -4.18
N ILE A 40 26.16 7.57 -4.22
CA ILE A 40 27.21 6.77 -4.85
C ILE A 40 26.79 6.58 -6.33
N GLY A 41 26.92 7.65 -7.12
CA GLY A 41 26.80 7.61 -8.57
C GLY A 41 25.39 7.89 -9.15
N TRP A 42 25.25 7.67 -10.47
CA TRP A 42 24.04 7.99 -11.25
C TRP A 42 22.86 7.05 -10.93
N VAL A 43 23.17 5.80 -10.56
CA VAL A 43 22.17 4.77 -10.22
C VAL A 43 21.29 5.23 -9.05
N ASP A 44 21.85 5.88 -8.04
CA ASP A 44 21.11 6.35 -6.86
C ASP A 44 20.16 7.51 -7.16
N LYS A 45 20.54 8.43 -8.06
CA LYS A 45 19.66 9.52 -8.54
C LYS A 45 18.45 8.98 -9.30
N THR A 46 18.69 7.98 -10.16
CA THR A 46 17.62 7.32 -10.92
C THR A 46 16.71 6.51 -9.98
N LEU A 47 17.27 5.82 -8.98
CA LEU A 47 16.52 5.08 -7.96
C LEU A 47 15.61 5.96 -7.10
N CYS A 48 16.08 7.16 -6.70
CA CYS A 48 15.31 8.10 -5.87
C CYS A 48 14.07 8.65 -6.59
N ARG A 49 14.22 9.07 -7.85
CA ARG A 49 13.10 9.59 -8.65
C ARG A 49 12.09 8.48 -8.99
N TRP A 50 12.56 7.23 -9.04
CA TRP A 50 11.75 6.04 -9.27
C TRP A 50 10.83 5.65 -8.10
N MET A 51 10.98 6.20 -6.88
CA MET A 51 10.19 5.73 -5.73
C MET A 51 9.20 6.74 -5.17
N SER A 52 9.52 8.03 -5.20
CA SER A 52 8.58 9.05 -4.73
C SER A 52 7.36 9.15 -5.64
N LEU A 53 7.55 9.09 -6.97
CA LEU A 53 6.44 9.21 -7.91
C LEU A 53 5.47 8.02 -7.83
N PRO A 54 5.92 6.75 -7.84
CA PRO A 54 4.98 5.63 -7.73
C PRO A 54 4.24 5.55 -6.40
N THR A 55 4.88 5.92 -5.29
CA THR A 55 4.19 5.93 -3.98
C THR A 55 3.10 7.02 -3.92
N VAL A 56 3.30 8.16 -4.58
CA VAL A 56 2.26 9.19 -4.75
C VAL A 56 1.11 8.71 -5.63
N VAL A 57 1.42 8.13 -6.80
CA VAL A 57 0.40 7.57 -7.70
C VAL A 57 -0.41 6.48 -7.01
N GLN A 58 0.25 5.57 -6.27
CA GLN A 58 -0.41 4.53 -5.48
C GLN A 58 -1.40 5.14 -4.49
N LYS A 59 -1.00 6.19 -3.75
CA LYS A 59 -1.91 6.88 -2.83
C LYS A 59 -3.12 7.43 -3.56
N ILE A 60 -2.93 8.12 -4.68
CA ILE A 60 -4.04 8.70 -5.45
C ILE A 60 -5.03 7.62 -5.87
N VAL A 61 -4.54 6.51 -6.45
CA VAL A 61 -5.40 5.39 -6.87
C VAL A 61 -6.20 4.83 -5.69
N ILE A 62 -5.53 4.57 -4.55
CA ILE A 62 -6.19 4.01 -3.37
C ILE A 62 -7.23 4.96 -2.79
N TRP A 63 -6.96 6.27 -2.78
CA TRP A 63 -7.96 7.27 -2.37
C TRP A 63 -9.15 7.33 -3.30
N ILE A 64 -8.94 7.28 -4.62
CA ILE A 64 -10.04 7.26 -5.60
C ILE A 64 -10.93 6.03 -5.37
N VAL A 65 -10.32 4.84 -5.26
CA VAL A 65 -11.07 3.59 -5.05
C VAL A 65 -11.82 3.62 -3.71
N GLY A 66 -11.15 3.99 -2.62
CA GLY A 66 -11.80 3.99 -1.30
C GLY A 66 -12.90 5.04 -1.16
N VAL A 67 -12.76 6.22 -1.78
CA VAL A 67 -13.83 7.23 -1.83
C VAL A 67 -15.01 6.73 -2.66
N ALA A 68 -14.76 6.08 -3.79
CA ALA A 68 -15.82 5.49 -4.61
C ALA A 68 -16.58 4.39 -3.84
N GLU A 69 -15.88 3.54 -3.10
CA GLU A 69 -16.51 2.51 -2.26
C GLU A 69 -17.35 3.12 -1.13
N VAL A 70 -16.83 4.11 -0.40
CA VAL A 70 -17.58 4.81 0.65
C VAL A 70 -18.81 5.53 0.07
N ALA A 71 -18.67 6.18 -1.08
CA ALA A 71 -19.78 6.82 -1.78
C ALA A 71 -20.85 5.80 -2.20
N GLY A 72 -20.44 4.62 -2.68
CA GLY A 72 -21.36 3.51 -3.01
C GLY A 72 -22.12 2.99 -1.80
N ILE A 73 -21.46 2.84 -0.65
CA ILE A 73 -22.11 2.44 0.61
C ILE A 73 -23.10 3.51 1.07
N LEU A 74 -22.69 4.78 1.06
CA LEU A 74 -23.54 5.90 1.48
C LEU A 74 -24.77 6.03 0.57
N PHE A 75 -24.59 5.94 -0.74
CA PHE A 75 -25.69 6.00 -1.71
C PHE A 75 -26.70 4.88 -1.46
N HIS A 76 -26.26 3.65 -1.25
CA HIS A 76 -27.17 2.55 -0.93
C HIS A 76 -27.85 2.71 0.44
N SER A 77 -27.15 3.27 1.44
CA SER A 77 -27.72 3.48 2.79
C SER A 77 -28.80 4.56 2.84
N THR A 78 -28.73 5.57 1.96
CA THR A 78 -29.71 6.66 1.87
C THR A 78 -30.87 6.33 0.92
N GLN A 79 -30.63 5.48 -0.09
CA GLN A 79 -31.61 5.04 -1.09
C GLN A 79 -32.53 3.90 -0.63
N GLY A 80 -32.83 3.78 0.66
CA GLY A 80 -33.68 2.73 1.24
C GLY A 80 -35.15 2.69 0.80
N GLY A 81 -35.51 3.11 -0.43
CA GLY A 81 -36.85 2.82 -0.95
C GLY A 81 -37.39 3.55 -2.19
N CYS A 82 -36.74 4.51 -2.86
CA CYS A 82 -37.41 5.22 -3.98
C CYS A 82 -36.45 5.83 -5.03
N ILE A 83 -36.10 5.06 -6.06
CA ILE A 83 -35.97 5.60 -7.43
C ILE A 83 -37.04 4.89 -8.26
N PRO A 84 -38.15 5.54 -8.65
CA PRO A 84 -39.05 4.99 -9.64
C PRO A 84 -38.27 4.82 -10.95
N ASN A 85 -38.20 3.60 -11.49
CA ASN A 85 -37.43 3.22 -12.69
C ASN A 85 -35.89 3.21 -12.55
N CYS A 86 -35.33 2.65 -11.48
CA CYS A 86 -33.94 2.18 -11.56
C CYS A 86 -33.89 0.85 -12.32
N PRO A 87 -33.09 0.69 -13.39
CA PRO A 87 -32.85 -0.61 -14.01
C PRO A 87 -32.31 -1.59 -12.96
N ASP A 88 -32.84 -2.81 -12.92
CA ASP A 88 -32.45 -3.86 -11.97
C ASP A 88 -30.92 -4.15 -12.01
N ASP A 89 -30.26 -3.83 -13.11
CA ASP A 89 -28.82 -3.99 -13.33
C ASP A 89 -27.92 -3.00 -12.55
N ILE A 90 -28.49 -1.94 -11.94
CA ILE A 90 -27.78 -0.99 -11.04
C ILE A 90 -28.07 -1.35 -9.57
N GLN A 91 -28.61 -2.53 -9.29
CA GLN A 91 -28.53 -3.07 -7.95
C GLN A 91 -27.09 -3.50 -7.70
N LEU A 92 -26.31 -2.60 -7.09
CA LEU A 92 -25.05 -2.91 -6.43
C LEU A 92 -25.37 -3.77 -5.20
N GLU A 93 -25.93 -4.96 -5.42
CA GLU A 93 -26.31 -5.94 -4.41
C GLU A 93 -25.05 -6.28 -3.60
N GLY A 94 -24.93 -5.70 -2.41
CA GLY A 94 -24.01 -6.17 -1.37
C GLY A 94 -22.93 -5.23 -0.88
N THR A 95 -22.94 -3.93 -1.22
CA THR A 95 -22.05 -2.96 -0.55
C THR A 95 -22.40 -2.67 0.91
N THR A 96 -23.56 -3.11 1.40
CA THR A 96 -24.03 -2.82 2.77
C THR A 96 -23.46 -3.73 3.85
N HIS A 97 -22.85 -4.87 3.50
CA HIS A 97 -22.43 -5.87 4.47
C HIS A 97 -20.92 -5.97 4.62
N MET A 98 -20.49 -5.89 5.87
CA MET A 98 -19.12 -6.15 6.29
C MET A 98 -18.70 -7.55 5.83
N ASN A 99 -17.76 -7.62 4.90
CA ASN A 99 -17.34 -8.90 4.32
C ASN A 99 -15.97 -9.34 4.86
N ALA A 100 -15.74 -10.65 4.86
CA ALA A 100 -14.51 -11.23 5.40
C ALA A 100 -13.25 -10.72 4.69
N TRP A 101 -13.34 -10.39 3.40
CA TRP A 101 -12.24 -9.87 2.59
C TRP A 101 -11.83 -8.44 3.00
N LEU A 102 -12.80 -7.58 3.29
CA LEU A 102 -12.61 -6.23 3.78
C LEU A 102 -11.98 -6.27 5.18
N LEU A 103 -12.49 -7.14 6.06
CA LEU A 103 -11.90 -7.33 7.39
C LEU A 103 -10.47 -7.82 7.31
N LEU A 104 -10.21 -8.84 6.48
CA LEU A 104 -8.88 -9.41 6.30
C LEU A 104 -7.92 -8.38 5.69
N GLY A 105 -8.34 -7.71 4.62
CA GLY A 105 -7.53 -6.71 3.93
C GLY A 105 -7.20 -5.51 4.81
N THR A 106 -8.20 -4.96 5.51
CA THR A 106 -7.99 -3.82 6.44
C THR A 106 -7.11 -4.23 7.63
N THR A 107 -7.24 -5.44 8.16
CA THR A 107 -6.36 -5.99 9.19
C THR A 107 -4.90 -6.00 8.73
N PHE A 108 -4.63 -6.50 7.52
CA PHE A 108 -3.27 -6.50 6.97
C PHE A 108 -2.74 -5.07 6.76
N ILE A 109 -3.56 -4.15 6.25
CA ILE A 109 -3.17 -2.73 6.10
C ILE A 109 -2.80 -2.12 7.47
N ILE A 110 -3.58 -2.40 8.51
CA ILE A 110 -3.32 -1.91 9.86
C ILE A 110 -2.02 -2.51 10.41
N LEU A 111 -1.82 -3.83 10.31
CA LEU A 111 -0.61 -4.51 10.79
C LEU A 111 0.65 -4.03 10.06
N GLY A 112 0.61 -3.94 8.73
CA GLY A 112 1.75 -3.45 7.95
C GLY A 112 2.04 -1.97 8.20
N GLY A 113 0.98 -1.16 8.33
CA GLY A 113 1.09 0.28 8.61
C GLY A 113 1.63 0.57 10.01
N THR A 114 1.20 -0.18 11.02
CA THR A 114 1.73 -0.08 12.40
C THR A 114 3.19 -0.52 12.47
N LEU A 115 3.58 -1.59 11.76
CA LEU A 115 4.98 -1.99 11.63
C LEU A 115 5.83 -0.87 11.00
N ARG A 116 5.37 -0.26 9.90
CA ARG A 116 6.07 0.89 9.30
C ARG A 116 6.14 2.08 10.25
N TRP A 117 5.07 2.36 10.98
CA TRP A 117 5.09 3.45 11.95
C TRP A 117 6.07 3.21 13.09
N SER A 118 6.20 1.96 13.55
CA SER A 118 7.24 1.57 14.51
C SER A 118 8.64 1.83 13.93
N CYS A 119 8.88 1.49 12.66
CA CYS A 119 10.15 1.76 12.00
C CYS A 119 10.45 3.27 11.94
N TYR A 120 9.45 4.10 11.65
CA TYR A 120 9.60 5.56 11.61
C TYR A 120 9.97 6.12 12.97
N ARG A 121 9.38 5.58 14.05
CA ARG A 121 9.71 5.97 15.42
C ARG A 121 11.11 5.53 15.83
N THR A 122 11.53 4.32 15.44
CA THR A 122 12.86 3.77 15.81
C THR A 122 14.00 4.49 15.09
N LEU A 123 13.86 4.77 13.78
CA LEU A 123 14.90 5.49 13.02
C LEU A 123 14.82 7.01 13.18
N GLY A 124 13.64 7.57 13.49
CA GLY A 124 13.45 9.01 13.67
C GLY A 124 13.91 9.80 12.45
N ARG A 125 14.86 10.73 12.65
CA ARG A 125 15.41 11.60 11.60
C ARG A 125 16.19 10.85 10.51
N LEU A 126 16.69 9.65 10.81
CA LEU A 126 17.46 8.83 9.87
C LEU A 126 16.58 8.15 8.82
N PHE A 127 15.26 8.08 9.04
CA PHE A 127 14.35 7.45 8.09
C PHE A 127 14.06 8.40 6.91
N THR A 128 14.51 8.02 5.72
CA THR A 128 14.22 8.71 4.46
C THR A 128 13.76 7.72 3.39
N PHE A 129 12.80 8.14 2.55
CA PHE A 129 12.38 7.33 1.41
C PHE A 129 13.43 7.26 0.30
N GLU A 130 14.46 8.11 0.35
CA GLU A 130 15.65 8.07 -0.49
C GLU A 130 16.78 7.32 0.24
N VAL A 131 17.48 6.41 -0.45
CA VAL A 131 18.68 5.77 0.13
C VAL A 131 19.77 6.82 0.10
N SER A 132 20.10 7.39 1.25
CA SER A 132 21.21 8.35 1.35
C SER A 132 21.86 8.23 2.71
N VAL A 133 23.20 8.19 2.72
CA VAL A 133 23.98 8.33 3.94
C VAL A 133 23.87 9.78 4.40
N GLN A 134 23.23 10.01 5.55
CA GLN A 134 23.15 11.32 6.20
C GLN A 134 24.45 11.59 6.98
N ARG A 135 24.75 12.87 7.26
CA ARG A 135 25.87 13.22 8.16
C ARG A 135 25.57 12.68 9.57
N ASN A 136 26.53 11.94 10.15
CA ASN A 136 26.37 11.20 11.42
C ASN A 136 25.34 10.06 11.36
N HIS A 137 25.19 9.39 10.21
CA HIS A 137 24.37 8.17 10.12
C HIS A 137 24.92 7.14 11.12
N LYS A 138 24.04 6.61 11.97
CA LYS A 138 24.35 5.54 12.92
C LYS A 138 23.56 4.31 12.54
N LEU A 139 24.18 3.14 12.64
CA LEU A 139 23.48 1.88 12.43
C LEU A 139 22.53 1.63 13.60
N ILE A 140 21.23 1.74 13.34
CA ILE A 140 20.20 1.46 14.36
C ILE A 140 19.86 -0.02 14.34
N THR A 141 20.16 -0.71 15.44
CA THR A 141 19.97 -2.16 15.59
C THR A 141 18.95 -2.53 16.67
N SER A 142 18.29 -1.53 17.27
CA SER A 142 17.32 -1.71 18.34
C SER A 142 15.87 -1.85 17.84
N GLY A 143 15.01 -2.42 18.69
CA GLY A 143 13.59 -2.59 18.38
C GLY A 143 13.36 -3.55 17.21
N VAL A 144 12.52 -3.15 16.25
CA VAL A 144 12.16 -3.97 15.07
C VAL A 144 13.36 -4.29 14.17
N TYR A 145 14.41 -3.47 14.19
CA TYR A 145 15.67 -3.68 13.45
C TYR A 145 16.57 -4.76 14.09
N GLY A 146 16.23 -5.23 15.29
CA GLY A 146 16.89 -6.38 15.92
C GLY A 146 16.33 -7.73 15.49
N ILE A 147 15.21 -7.75 14.76
CA ILE A 147 14.52 -8.98 14.33
C ILE A 147 14.77 -9.26 12.84
N VAL A 148 14.62 -8.23 12.01
CA VAL A 148 14.89 -8.27 10.57
C VAL A 148 15.63 -7.01 10.15
N ARG A 149 16.42 -7.09 9.08
CA ARG A 149 17.24 -5.96 8.61
C ARG A 149 16.40 -4.85 7.99
N HIS A 150 15.30 -5.21 7.32
CA HIS A 150 14.47 -4.29 6.52
C HIS A 150 12.98 -4.28 6.93
N PRO A 151 12.64 -4.04 8.23
CA PRO A 151 11.28 -4.18 8.74
C PRO A 151 10.29 -3.20 8.09
N ALA A 152 10.76 -2.03 7.65
CA ALA A 152 9.93 -1.05 6.95
C ALA A 152 9.45 -1.59 5.59
N TYR A 153 10.29 -2.35 4.89
CA TYR A 153 9.91 -2.99 3.63
C TYR A 153 8.96 -4.15 3.89
N SER A 154 9.18 -4.96 4.92
CA SER A 154 8.23 -6.01 5.35
C SER A 154 6.84 -5.43 5.62
N GLY A 155 6.76 -4.31 6.35
CA GLY A 155 5.50 -3.59 6.57
C GLY A 155 4.87 -3.08 5.28
N MET A 156 5.67 -2.66 4.28
CA MET A 156 5.16 -2.30 2.97
C MET A 156 4.53 -3.51 2.25
N PHE A 157 5.22 -4.66 2.19
CA PHE A 157 4.67 -5.89 1.60
C PHE A 157 3.34 -6.29 2.23
N VAL A 158 3.24 -6.21 3.57
CA VAL A 158 2.00 -6.53 4.29
C VAL A 158 0.87 -5.56 3.94
N VAL A 159 1.15 -4.24 3.85
CA VAL A 159 0.15 -3.25 3.41
C VAL A 159 -0.35 -3.53 1.99
N TYR A 160 0.56 -3.76 1.03
CA TYR A 160 0.16 -4.05 -0.36
C TYR A 160 -0.64 -5.36 -0.46
N THR A 161 -0.27 -6.37 0.32
CA THR A 161 -1.04 -7.62 0.40
C THR A 161 -2.46 -7.36 0.90
N GLY A 162 -2.62 -6.55 1.95
CA GLY A 162 -3.94 -6.17 2.46
C GLY A 162 -4.79 -5.40 1.44
N ILE A 163 -4.17 -4.53 0.64
CA ILE A 163 -4.85 -3.84 -0.47
C ILE A 163 -5.36 -4.83 -1.52
N PHE A 164 -4.52 -5.77 -1.96
CA PHE A 164 -4.92 -6.77 -2.95
C PHE A 164 -6.05 -7.66 -2.43
N ILE A 165 -6.02 -8.03 -1.15
CA ILE A 165 -7.09 -8.80 -0.50
C ILE A 165 -8.39 -7.97 -0.46
N TRP A 166 -8.32 -6.71 -0.03
CA TRP A 166 -9.50 -5.83 0.05
C TRP A 166 -10.10 -5.60 -1.34
N GLN A 167 -9.31 -5.17 -2.31
CA GLN A 167 -9.79 -4.76 -3.65
C GLN A 167 -10.07 -5.93 -4.59
N GLY A 168 -9.30 -7.01 -4.49
CA GLY A 168 -9.44 -8.19 -5.36
C GLY A 168 -10.34 -9.27 -4.78
N GLY A 169 -10.38 -9.41 -3.45
CA GLY A 169 -11.18 -10.43 -2.76
C GLY A 169 -12.64 -10.04 -2.56
N SER A 170 -12.90 -8.76 -2.25
CA SER A 170 -14.26 -8.27 -1.98
C SER A 170 -15.13 -8.35 -3.23
N PRO A 171 -16.22 -9.15 -3.23
CA PRO A 171 -17.15 -9.24 -4.36
C PRO A 171 -17.71 -7.90 -4.81
N TYR A 172 -17.79 -6.97 -3.87
CA TYR A 172 -18.43 -5.68 -4.00
C TYR A 172 -17.44 -4.53 -4.23
N SER A 173 -16.13 -4.81 -4.30
CA SER A 173 -15.16 -3.77 -4.65
C SER A 173 -15.35 -3.36 -6.11
N CYS A 174 -15.37 -2.05 -6.35
CA CYS A 174 -15.44 -1.49 -7.70
C CYS A 174 -14.30 -2.03 -8.58
N THR A 175 -13.13 -2.28 -8.00
CA THR A 175 -11.97 -2.85 -8.70
C THR A 175 -12.24 -4.27 -9.19
N ARG A 176 -12.84 -5.12 -8.35
CA ARG A 176 -13.17 -6.51 -8.72
C ARG A 176 -14.32 -6.57 -9.71
N GLN A 177 -15.34 -5.73 -9.55
CA GLN A 177 -16.45 -5.66 -10.51
C GLN A 177 -15.96 -5.20 -11.88
N MET A 178 -15.07 -4.20 -11.92
CA MET A 178 -14.45 -3.74 -13.17
C MET A 178 -13.54 -4.79 -13.80
N LEU A 179 -12.95 -5.70 -13.02
CA LEU A 179 -12.13 -6.81 -13.51
C LEU A 179 -12.95 -8.00 -14.03
N LEU A 180 -13.98 -8.42 -13.28
CA LEU A 180 -14.74 -9.65 -13.53
C LEU A 180 -16.07 -9.44 -14.28
N GLY A 181 -16.57 -8.21 -14.38
CA GLY A 181 -17.82 -7.92 -15.10
C GLY A 181 -17.75 -8.41 -16.54
N SER A 182 -18.78 -9.08 -17.03
CA SER A 182 -18.89 -9.44 -18.44
C SER A 182 -18.84 -8.15 -19.27
N GLY A 183 -17.96 -8.10 -20.27
CA GLY A 183 -17.82 -6.94 -21.16
C GLY A 183 -18.97 -6.83 -22.16
N ASP A 184 -20.18 -7.20 -21.72
CA ASP A 184 -21.34 -7.32 -22.58
C ASP A 184 -21.93 -5.93 -22.84
N SER A 185 -22.50 -5.80 -24.05
CA SER A 185 -23.02 -4.56 -24.64
C SER A 185 -24.14 -3.85 -23.85
N THR A 186 -24.53 -4.37 -22.69
CA THR A 186 -25.58 -3.84 -21.80
C THR A 186 -25.04 -2.95 -20.68
N SER A 187 -23.72 -2.86 -20.47
CA SER A 187 -23.17 -1.90 -19.51
C SER A 187 -23.43 -0.45 -19.96
N HIS A 188 -24.04 0.37 -19.09
CA HIS A 188 -24.50 1.75 -19.35
C HIS A 188 -23.44 2.73 -19.93
N PHE A 189 -22.18 2.33 -19.96
CA PHE A 189 -21.04 3.13 -20.39
C PHE A 189 -20.46 2.70 -21.76
N GLY A 190 -21.11 1.73 -22.43
CA GLY A 190 -20.72 1.18 -23.72
C GLY A 190 -19.65 0.08 -23.61
N SER A 191 -19.64 -0.83 -24.58
CA SER A 191 -18.73 -2.00 -24.64
C SER A 191 -17.24 -1.62 -24.51
N GLY A 192 -16.87 -0.41 -24.92
CA GLY A 192 -15.53 0.13 -24.73
C GLY A 192 -15.14 0.27 -23.26
N PHE A 193 -16.00 0.85 -22.42
CA PHE A 193 -15.65 1.17 -21.03
C PHE A 193 -15.41 -0.08 -20.17
N GLY A 194 -16.14 -1.18 -20.43
CA GLY A 194 -15.90 -2.45 -19.76
C GLY A 194 -14.52 -3.04 -20.07
N VAL A 195 -14.09 -3.02 -21.34
CA VAL A 195 -12.76 -3.49 -21.75
C VAL A 195 -11.66 -2.58 -21.22
N TRP A 196 -11.83 -1.26 -21.34
CA TRP A 196 -10.88 -0.27 -20.81
C TRP A 196 -10.72 -0.38 -19.30
N GLY A 197 -11.83 -0.58 -18.57
CA GLY A 197 -11.81 -0.78 -17.12
C GLY A 197 -10.98 -2.00 -16.72
N LYS A 198 -11.18 -3.14 -17.37
CA LYS A 198 -10.36 -4.34 -17.14
C LYS A 198 -8.88 -4.10 -17.39
N MET A 199 -8.55 -3.45 -18.51
CA MET A 199 -7.16 -3.12 -18.85
C MET A 199 -6.53 -2.17 -17.81
N MET A 200 -7.29 -1.21 -17.29
CA MET A 200 -6.82 -0.33 -16.21
C MET A 200 -6.55 -1.12 -14.91
N VAL A 201 -7.42 -2.04 -14.52
CA VAL A 201 -7.20 -2.86 -13.32
C VAL A 201 -6.01 -3.80 -13.50
N ILE A 202 -5.91 -4.50 -14.63
CA ILE A 202 -4.78 -5.40 -14.93
C ILE A 202 -3.47 -4.62 -14.95
N SER A 203 -3.42 -3.48 -15.63
CA SER A 203 -2.21 -2.64 -15.66
C SER A 203 -1.83 -2.12 -14.28
N TYR A 204 -2.80 -1.74 -13.44
CA TYR A 204 -2.56 -1.35 -12.06
C TYR A 204 -1.99 -2.48 -11.20
N VAL A 205 -2.52 -3.70 -11.33
CA VAL A 205 -2.00 -4.88 -10.60
C VAL A 205 -0.58 -5.21 -11.06
N VAL A 206 -0.34 -5.26 -12.38
CA VAL A 206 0.99 -5.50 -12.95
C VAL A 206 1.99 -4.44 -12.46
N TRP A 207 1.61 -3.17 -12.51
CA TRP A 207 2.43 -2.07 -12.03
C TRP A 207 2.73 -2.18 -10.53
N SER A 208 1.74 -2.52 -9.70
CA SER A 208 1.92 -2.71 -8.26
C SER A 208 2.86 -3.89 -7.94
N VAL A 209 2.78 -4.99 -8.70
CA VAL A 209 3.71 -6.13 -8.58
C VAL A 209 5.12 -5.73 -9.00
N MET A 210 5.26 -4.96 -10.09
CA MET A 210 6.57 -4.43 -10.51
C MET A 210 7.20 -3.52 -9.45
N LEU A 211 6.39 -2.71 -8.75
CA LEU A 211 6.88 -1.89 -7.63
C LEU A 211 7.38 -2.76 -6.48
N LEU A 212 6.61 -3.77 -6.07
CA LEU A 212 7.05 -4.71 -5.04
C LEU A 212 8.36 -5.41 -5.43
N HIS A 213 8.47 -5.87 -6.67
CA HIS A 213 9.72 -6.45 -7.18
C HIS A 213 10.88 -5.45 -7.15
N GLY A 214 10.64 -4.18 -7.52
CA GLY A 214 11.61 -3.10 -7.44
C GLY A 214 12.14 -2.87 -6.02
N THR A 215 11.27 -3.00 -5.00
CA THR A 215 11.71 -2.89 -3.59
C THR A 215 12.68 -4.00 -3.18
N VAL A 216 12.53 -5.22 -3.70
CA VAL A 216 13.48 -6.33 -3.43
C VAL A 216 14.86 -6.01 -3.99
N LYS A 217 14.93 -5.48 -5.22
CA LYS A 217 16.20 -5.03 -5.82
C LYS A 217 16.83 -3.91 -5.00
N ARG A 218 16.01 -3.00 -4.48
CA ARG A 218 16.48 -1.89 -3.65
C ARG A 218 17.07 -2.35 -2.33
N ILE A 219 16.47 -3.33 -1.67
CA ILE A 219 16.99 -3.87 -0.41
C ILE A 219 18.45 -4.32 -0.58
N ARG A 220 18.79 -4.96 -1.71
CA ARG A 220 20.17 -5.36 -2.01
C ARG A 220 21.10 -4.17 -2.21
N ALA A 221 20.62 -3.12 -2.87
CA ALA A 221 21.40 -1.89 -3.05
C ALA A 221 21.62 -1.16 -1.71
N GLU A 222 20.60 -1.13 -0.85
CA GLU A 222 20.67 -0.53 0.48
C GLU A 222 21.62 -1.31 1.40
N ASP A 223 21.56 -2.65 1.38
CA ASP A 223 22.53 -3.51 2.09
C ASP A 223 23.97 -3.25 1.63
N THR A 224 24.19 -3.13 0.32
CA THR A 224 25.52 -2.84 -0.23
C THR A 224 26.02 -1.47 0.22
N LEU A 225 25.14 -0.46 0.25
CA LEU A 225 25.47 0.88 0.71
C LEU A 225 25.79 0.90 2.21
N LEU A 226 24.99 0.20 3.03
CA LEU A 226 25.25 0.09 4.47
C LEU A 226 26.55 -0.66 4.76
N PHE A 227 26.85 -1.71 3.99
CA PHE A 227 28.12 -2.43 4.09
C PHE A 227 29.31 -1.52 3.75
N ASN A 228 29.22 -0.75 2.66
CA ASN A 228 30.29 0.16 2.26
C ASN A 228 30.53 1.29 3.28
N GLU A 229 29.49 1.74 3.99
CA GLU A 229 29.59 2.82 4.98
C GLU A 229 30.06 2.31 6.36
N PHE A 230 29.50 1.21 6.86
CA PHE A 230 29.70 0.72 8.24
C PHE A 230 30.66 -0.48 8.34
N GLY A 231 31.02 -1.11 7.22
CA GLY A 231 31.99 -2.21 7.16
C GLY A 231 31.73 -3.31 8.19
N ASP A 232 32.66 -3.46 9.14
CA ASP A 232 32.64 -4.54 10.13
C ASP A 232 31.56 -4.38 11.21
N GLU A 233 31.05 -3.17 11.45
CA GLU A 233 29.88 -2.98 12.31
C GLU A 233 28.63 -3.59 11.66
N TRP A 234 28.44 -3.38 10.36
CA TRP A 234 27.34 -3.98 9.61
C TRP A 234 27.45 -5.50 9.55
N ARG A 235 28.65 -6.05 9.30
CA ARG A 235 28.86 -7.51 9.31
C ARG A 235 28.43 -8.16 10.63
N ARG A 236 28.90 -7.63 11.76
CA ARG A 236 28.54 -8.12 13.10
C ARG A 236 27.04 -8.01 13.39
N TRP A 237 26.36 -7.01 12.83
CA TRP A 237 24.92 -6.89 12.96
C TRP A 237 24.17 -7.90 12.09
N VAL A 238 24.58 -8.11 10.84
CA VAL A 238 23.97 -9.11 9.93
C VAL A 238 24.12 -10.53 10.48
N GLU A 239 25.23 -10.85 11.15
CA GLU A 239 25.41 -12.14 11.84
C GLU A 239 24.34 -12.36 12.92
N LYS A 240 23.95 -11.31 13.65
CA LYS A 240 22.89 -11.37 14.66
C LYS A 240 21.49 -11.36 14.06
N VAL A 241 21.32 -10.67 12.93
CA VAL A 241 20.05 -10.45 12.25
C VAL A 241 20.17 -10.89 10.79
N PRO A 242 20.19 -12.22 10.52
CA PRO A 242 20.46 -12.72 9.17
C PRO A 242 19.31 -12.42 8.19
N TYR A 243 18.08 -12.35 8.70
CA TYR A 243 16.87 -12.22 7.88
C TYR A 243 16.70 -10.81 7.32
N ALA A 244 16.52 -10.71 6.00
CA ALA A 244 16.31 -9.42 5.34
C ALA A 244 14.89 -8.88 5.57
N LEU A 245 13.87 -9.67 5.25
CA LEU A 245 12.46 -9.24 5.21
C LEU A 245 11.55 -10.01 6.16
N VAL A 246 11.54 -11.33 6.07
CA VAL A 246 10.65 -12.18 6.85
C VAL A 246 11.51 -13.03 7.78
N PRO A 247 11.24 -13.04 9.10
CA PRO A 247 11.95 -13.93 10.01
C PRO A 247 11.85 -15.36 9.53
N TYR A 248 12.95 -16.11 9.59
CA TYR A 248 13.00 -17.54 9.23
C TYR A 248 12.80 -17.85 7.72
N VAL A 249 12.82 -16.84 6.85
CA VAL A 249 12.85 -17.00 5.39
C VAL A 249 14.16 -16.38 4.88
N LEU A 250 14.97 -17.20 4.21
CA LEU A 250 16.29 -16.86 3.65
C LEU A 250 16.21 -15.79 2.55
#